data_AF-A0AAW1NL82-F1
#
_entry.id   AF-A0AAW1NL82-F1
#
_cell.length_a   1.000
_cell.length_b   1.000
_cell.length_c   1.000
_cell.angle_alpha   90.00
_cell.angle_beta   90.00
_cell.angle_gamma   90.00
#
_symmetry.space_group_name_H-M   'P 1'
#
loop_
_entity.id
_entity.type
_entity.pdbx_description
1 polymer ?
#
loop_
_entity_poly.entity_id
_entity_poly.type
_entity_poly.pdbx_seq_one_letter_code
_entity_poly.pdbx_strand_id
1 'polypeptide(L)'
;MFQCNRTYLTATIVLSGSVNVYLPADSSIIAGTQREDFGSVQADWYLLRFDRCKNCSVSGGGTLDMRGRLWVTGLVPGRWMKTVRNFQDASCKNPNECRPRVLGVVNSVNVSIKDILLKDSIYWTLHIFGSQGVSVYNVTVDNDFEIPNDDGMDIDSSKDVWVSHCNVTAWDDGICLKATLPGVSTENVLVEESTVRSRASALKIGTESRADFTNLVFQHNKVIESHRGLSIQLRDNGSVSGVLFSDIKMSLQRYVGDEWGGSEPIYVTALPRNSTTHEGSISGITFQNISAITEAGILVVGMPDNPVTDLTVFNMEMNFQKLTNVPGGFHDLRPSDFANKSGVPDNQVFLQNVQNVSITALNVSELCGGAQKPTWGQTLNATLGIQNLTFQDTPLCPLTLVPCGCPAGKMSLEPIHIVDDKPVPAYSDAQQQMADVATHHWDLRGEIDLTLEQLAGKENGQLWKELKTPAARWTLARMSQSKHVWDYGTKINLKGHASCIAEGLTVPWFFTALADKDVPYAMDVDLHGYPTGCWDAEDGRLPISGHLERDMAALDQAMAEKHRQQGRPAVVELSNYTAAHSFETVDSEHI
;
A
#
# COMPACT_ATOMS: atom_id res chain seq x y z
N MET A 1 26.04 37.21 9.84
CA MET A 1 25.20 37.56 8.68
C MET A 1 25.94 37.21 7.41
N PHE A 2 25.30 36.51 6.50
CA PHE A 2 25.82 36.28 5.15
C PHE A 2 25.58 37.52 4.27
N GLN A 3 26.34 37.67 3.19
CA GLN A 3 26.17 38.78 2.24
C GLN A 3 25.07 38.45 1.24
N CYS A 4 24.32 39.48 0.81
CA CYS A 4 23.29 39.33 -0.22
C CYS A 4 23.91 38.92 -1.57
N ASN A 5 23.14 38.20 -2.39
CA ASN A 5 23.51 37.80 -3.75
C ASN A 5 24.85 37.05 -3.85
N ARG A 6 25.07 36.11 -2.92
CA ARG A 6 26.28 35.27 -2.85
C ARG A 6 25.89 33.81 -2.72
N THR A 7 26.73 32.95 -3.31
CA THR A 7 26.66 31.50 -3.16
C THR A 7 27.89 31.02 -2.40
N TYR A 8 27.66 30.26 -1.33
CA TYR A 8 28.69 29.73 -0.44
C TYR A 8 28.75 28.22 -0.57
N LEU A 9 29.77 27.69 -1.25
CA LEU A 9 30.07 26.25 -1.25
C LEU A 9 30.75 25.89 0.06
N THR A 10 30.21 24.90 0.78
CA THR A 10 30.72 24.56 2.12
C THR A 10 30.58 23.08 2.46
N ALA A 11 31.43 22.64 3.38
CA ALA A 11 31.26 21.44 4.18
C ALA A 11 30.17 21.66 5.25
N THR A 12 29.87 20.65 6.08
CA THR A 12 28.93 20.80 7.20
C THR A 12 29.26 22.02 8.08
N ILE A 13 28.27 22.87 8.32
CA ILE A 13 28.34 23.95 9.32
C ILE A 13 27.63 23.48 10.59
N VAL A 14 28.40 23.35 11.68
CA VAL A 14 27.85 23.04 13.02
C VAL A 14 27.81 24.31 13.87
N LEU A 15 26.63 24.62 14.39
CA LEU A 15 26.37 25.77 15.24
C LEU A 15 26.01 25.26 16.64
N SER A 16 26.62 25.83 17.67
CA SER A 16 26.35 25.52 19.08
C SER A 16 26.28 26.80 19.91
N GLY A 17 25.69 26.72 21.11
CA GLY A 17 25.50 27.88 21.97
C GLY A 17 24.29 28.73 21.53
N SER A 18 24.45 30.06 21.47
CA SER A 18 23.40 31.00 21.06
C SER A 18 23.83 31.73 19.79
N VAL A 19 23.30 31.30 18.64
CA VAL A 19 23.70 31.75 17.32
C VAL A 19 22.48 31.99 16.45
N ASN A 20 22.44 33.18 15.83
CA ASN A 20 21.42 33.55 14.86
C ASN A 20 22.05 33.67 13.47
N VAL A 21 21.62 32.80 12.57
CA VAL A 21 21.96 32.82 11.15
C VAL A 21 20.96 33.70 10.42
N TYR A 22 21.48 34.68 9.70
CA TYR A 22 20.73 35.47 8.74
C TYR A 22 21.35 35.27 7.35
N LEU A 23 20.59 34.62 6.47
CA LEU A 23 20.89 34.31 5.08
C LEU A 23 19.93 35.12 4.20
N PRO A 24 20.36 36.25 3.62
CA PRO A 24 19.50 37.13 2.84
C PRO A 24 18.85 36.44 1.64
N ALA A 25 17.73 36.97 1.17
CA ALA A 25 17.18 36.65 -0.15
C ALA A 25 18.27 36.73 -1.24
N ASP A 26 18.11 35.89 -2.26
CA ASP A 26 19.04 35.70 -3.37
C ASP A 26 20.45 35.23 -2.97
N SER A 27 20.64 34.77 -1.73
CA SER A 27 21.88 34.11 -1.30
C SER A 27 21.65 32.63 -1.00
N SER A 28 22.68 31.81 -1.21
CA SER A 28 22.60 30.38 -1.01
C SER A 28 23.81 29.82 -0.29
N ILE A 29 23.56 28.88 0.63
CA ILE A 29 24.58 27.96 1.13
C ILE A 29 24.35 26.65 0.39
N ILE A 30 25.39 26.17 -0.31
CA ILE A 30 25.30 24.98 -1.15
C ILE A 30 26.25 23.90 -0.65
N ALA A 31 25.80 22.66 -0.67
CA ALA A 31 26.57 21.55 -0.16
C ALA A 31 27.77 21.17 -1.05
N GLY A 32 28.87 20.82 -0.39
CA GLY A 32 29.90 19.97 -0.96
C GLY A 32 29.35 18.59 -1.34
N THR A 33 30.08 17.89 -2.22
CA THR A 33 29.67 16.59 -2.75
C THR A 33 30.67 15.49 -2.45
N GLN A 34 31.72 15.77 -1.69
CA GLN A 34 32.66 14.75 -1.27
C GLN A 34 32.26 14.18 0.07
N ARG A 35 32.70 12.96 0.36
CA ARG A 35 32.41 12.33 1.64
C ARG A 35 32.98 13.19 2.76
N GLU A 36 34.21 13.64 2.61
CA GLU A 36 34.99 14.40 3.60
C GLU A 36 34.38 15.76 3.95
N ASP A 37 33.44 16.26 3.14
CA ASP A 37 32.66 17.48 3.42
C ASP A 37 31.69 17.29 4.60
N PHE A 38 31.45 16.04 5.01
CA PHE A 38 30.59 15.67 6.12
C PHE A 38 31.43 15.05 7.25
N GLY A 39 31.04 15.21 8.52
CA GLY A 39 31.82 14.71 9.67
C GLY A 39 32.04 13.19 9.68
N SER A 40 32.75 12.61 10.65
CA SER A 40 33.07 11.16 10.65
C SER A 40 31.91 10.22 11.00
N VAL A 41 30.77 10.75 11.46
CA VAL A 41 29.62 9.96 11.94
C VAL A 41 28.37 10.33 11.16
N GLN A 42 27.71 9.36 10.51
CA GLN A 42 26.54 9.63 9.65
C GLN A 42 25.39 10.33 10.36
N ALA A 43 25.17 10.04 11.64
CA ALA A 43 24.13 10.71 12.43
C ALA A 43 24.29 12.24 12.41
N ASP A 44 25.52 12.72 12.21
CA ASP A 44 25.91 14.12 12.23
C ASP A 44 25.99 14.79 10.84
N TRP A 45 25.63 14.08 9.76
CA TRP A 45 25.73 14.60 8.40
C TRP A 45 24.57 15.52 8.04
N TYR A 46 24.85 16.82 8.06
CA TYR A 46 23.93 17.88 7.63
C TYR A 46 24.69 18.93 6.82
N LEU A 47 24.03 19.70 5.96
CA LEU A 47 24.60 20.94 5.42
C LEU A 47 24.73 21.99 6.53
N LEU A 48 23.64 22.23 7.27
CA LEU A 48 23.60 23.12 8.42
C LEU A 48 23.02 22.39 9.62
N ARG A 49 23.68 22.46 10.78
CA ARG A 49 23.22 21.84 12.01
C ARG A 49 23.30 22.78 13.20
N PHE A 50 22.17 22.99 13.87
CA PHE A 50 22.13 23.47 15.24
C PHE A 50 22.30 22.26 16.18
N ASP A 51 23.38 22.24 16.95
CA ASP A 51 23.71 21.18 17.89
C ASP A 51 23.80 21.73 19.31
N ARG A 52 22.95 21.24 20.22
CA ARG A 52 22.89 21.70 21.62
C ARG A 52 22.79 23.23 21.73
N CYS A 53 22.04 23.81 20.80
CA CYS A 53 21.80 25.24 20.71
C CYS A 53 20.75 25.69 21.71
N LYS A 54 20.86 26.95 22.17
CA LYS A 54 19.87 27.62 23.03
C LYS A 54 19.60 29.02 22.49
N ASN A 55 18.34 29.33 22.18
CA ASN A 55 17.94 30.63 21.62
C ASN A 55 18.65 30.92 20.29
N CYS A 56 18.47 30.03 19.33
CA CYS A 56 19.09 30.14 18.01
C CYS A 56 18.06 30.38 16.92
N SER A 57 18.52 30.88 15.77
CA SER A 57 17.64 31.05 14.62
C SER A 57 18.35 30.87 13.30
N VAL A 58 17.58 30.54 12.27
CA VAL A 58 17.95 30.70 10.86
C VAL A 58 16.83 31.41 10.11
N SER A 59 17.18 32.47 9.37
CA SER A 59 16.20 33.28 8.63
C SER A 59 16.79 34.08 7.48
N GLY A 60 15.95 34.77 6.71
CA GLY A 60 16.37 35.90 5.87
C GLY A 60 15.98 35.85 4.39
N GLY A 61 15.32 34.80 3.94
CA GLY A 61 14.82 34.61 2.57
C GLY A 61 15.76 33.81 1.66
N GLY A 62 16.94 33.41 2.14
CA GLY A 62 17.91 32.66 1.34
C GLY A 62 17.67 31.14 1.31
N THR A 63 18.58 30.43 0.63
CA THR A 63 18.45 29.01 0.30
C THR A 63 19.54 28.14 0.93
N LEU A 64 19.15 27.00 1.51
CA LEU A 64 20.04 25.88 1.80
C LEU A 64 19.82 24.79 0.73
N ASP A 65 20.83 24.53 -0.10
CA ASP A 65 20.72 23.69 -1.29
C ASP A 65 21.68 22.49 -1.21
N MET A 66 21.13 21.28 -1.19
CA MET A 66 21.91 20.03 -1.18
C MET A 66 22.37 19.56 -2.56
N ARG A 67 21.91 20.24 -3.62
CA ARG A 67 22.28 20.02 -5.02
C ARG A 67 22.02 18.59 -5.47
N GLY A 68 20.90 18.01 -5.03
CA GLY A 68 20.65 16.58 -5.10
C GLY A 68 20.74 15.94 -6.48
N ARG A 69 20.48 16.69 -7.55
CA ARG A 69 20.70 16.20 -8.93
C ARG A 69 22.15 15.81 -9.24
N LEU A 70 23.14 16.41 -8.57
CA LEU A 70 24.56 16.02 -8.72
C LEU A 70 24.86 14.64 -8.14
N TRP A 71 23.95 14.10 -7.33
CA TRP A 71 24.09 12.80 -6.70
C TRP A 71 23.36 11.70 -7.46
N VAL A 72 22.58 12.04 -8.48
CA VAL A 72 21.84 11.08 -9.30
C VAL A 72 22.83 10.28 -10.15
N THR A 73 22.74 8.95 -10.05
CA THR A 73 23.58 7.99 -10.80
C THR A 73 22.81 7.23 -11.87
N GLY A 74 21.48 7.31 -11.87
CA GLY A 74 20.64 6.67 -12.87
C GLY A 74 19.15 6.74 -12.56
N LEU A 75 18.36 6.03 -13.35
CA LEU A 75 16.94 5.82 -13.13
C LEU A 75 16.70 4.38 -12.66
N VAL A 76 15.67 4.19 -11.85
CA VAL A 76 15.23 2.85 -11.46
C VAL A 76 14.27 2.32 -12.52
N PRO A 77 14.59 1.20 -13.22
CA PRO A 77 13.75 0.68 -14.28
C PRO A 77 12.30 0.42 -13.81
N GLY A 78 11.33 0.88 -14.62
CA GLY A 78 9.90 0.72 -14.32
C GLY A 78 9.35 1.63 -13.21
N ARG A 79 10.11 2.63 -12.75
CA ARG A 79 9.71 3.55 -11.68
C ARG A 79 10.05 4.99 -12.01
N TRP A 80 9.31 5.92 -11.42
CA TRP A 80 9.59 7.35 -11.49
C TRP A 80 10.50 7.79 -10.34
N MET A 81 11.58 7.04 -10.14
CA MET A 81 12.53 7.17 -9.05
C MET A 81 13.96 7.16 -9.61
N LYS A 82 14.79 8.07 -9.10
CA LYS A 82 16.21 8.18 -9.41
C LYS A 82 17.03 7.35 -8.44
N THR A 83 18.03 6.64 -8.98
CA THR A 83 19.11 6.10 -8.15
C THR A 83 20.03 7.25 -7.77
N VAL A 84 20.35 7.37 -6.50
CA VAL A 84 21.30 8.36 -5.99
C VAL A 84 22.50 7.69 -5.34
N ARG A 85 23.66 8.33 -5.44
CA ARG A 85 24.92 7.88 -4.86
C ARG A 85 24.82 7.91 -3.33
N ASN A 86 25.02 6.75 -2.71
CA ASN A 86 25.27 6.62 -1.28
C ASN A 86 26.77 6.62 -1.00
N PHE A 87 27.18 7.19 0.14
CA PHE A 87 28.54 7.02 0.61
C PHE A 87 28.77 5.60 1.15
N GLN A 88 30.00 5.13 1.07
CA GLN A 88 30.44 3.90 1.72
C GLN A 88 31.21 4.30 2.98
N ASP A 89 30.56 4.20 4.14
CA ASP A 89 31.13 4.62 5.42
C ASP A 89 30.74 3.63 6.52
N ALA A 90 31.71 3.26 7.36
CA ALA A 90 31.50 2.29 8.44
C ALA A 90 30.53 2.78 9.52
N SER A 91 30.31 4.09 9.64
CA SER A 91 29.32 4.66 10.56
C SER A 91 27.88 4.50 10.08
N CYS A 92 27.66 4.13 8.81
CA CYS A 92 26.34 3.92 8.25
C CYS A 92 25.81 2.52 8.57
N LYS A 93 24.69 2.46 9.31
CA LYS A 93 24.00 1.20 9.60
C LYS A 93 23.37 0.59 8.36
N ASN A 94 22.83 1.43 7.47
CA ASN A 94 22.28 1.02 6.19
C ASN A 94 23.08 1.67 5.04
N PRO A 95 23.94 0.91 4.33
CA PRO A 95 24.72 1.43 3.21
C PRO A 95 23.86 1.99 2.06
N ASN A 96 22.59 1.57 1.93
CA ASN A 96 21.68 2.03 0.88
C ASN A 96 21.02 3.39 1.17
N GLU A 97 21.23 3.93 2.38
CA GLU A 97 20.67 5.21 2.84
C GLU A 97 21.75 6.13 3.44
N CYS A 98 23.02 5.87 3.12
CA CYS A 98 24.17 6.57 3.67
C CYS A 98 24.35 7.94 2.97
N ARG A 99 23.44 8.89 3.25
CA ARG A 99 23.36 10.22 2.63
C ARG A 99 23.21 11.35 3.67
N PRO A 100 23.76 12.55 3.41
CA PRO A 100 23.63 13.72 4.28
C PRO A 100 22.24 14.40 4.16
N ARG A 101 21.85 15.11 5.21
CA ARG A 101 20.60 15.87 5.35
C ARG A 101 20.79 17.36 5.09
N VAL A 102 19.73 18.15 4.90
CA VAL A 102 19.85 19.61 4.67
C VAL A 102 20.07 20.35 5.99
N LEU A 103 19.06 20.36 6.87
CA LEU A 103 19.03 21.16 8.09
C LEU A 103 18.70 20.29 9.32
N GLY A 104 19.59 20.29 10.30
CA GLY A 104 19.39 19.62 11.58
C GLY A 104 19.18 20.58 12.74
N VAL A 105 18.16 20.35 13.56
CA VAL A 105 18.02 20.95 14.90
C VAL A 105 18.11 19.83 15.91
N VAL A 106 19.29 19.65 16.50
CA VAL A 106 19.65 18.45 17.26
C VAL A 106 19.92 18.82 18.71
N ASN A 107 19.20 18.16 19.64
CA ASN A 107 19.34 18.34 21.08
C ASN A 107 19.29 19.81 21.53
N SER A 108 18.48 20.63 20.86
CA SER A 108 18.48 22.09 21.00
C SER A 108 17.20 22.59 21.67
N VAL A 109 17.27 23.80 22.23
CA VAL A 109 16.16 24.43 22.95
C VAL A 109 15.90 25.83 22.41
N ASN A 110 14.65 26.16 22.13
CA ASN A 110 14.24 27.47 21.62
C ASN A 110 14.97 27.83 20.31
N VAL A 111 14.58 27.16 19.22
CA VAL A 111 15.14 27.37 17.88
C VAL A 111 14.06 27.86 16.92
N SER A 112 14.34 28.95 16.21
CA SER A 112 13.42 29.52 15.21
C SER A 112 13.97 29.36 13.79
N ILE A 113 13.20 28.70 12.93
CA ILE A 113 13.47 28.52 11.51
C ILE A 113 12.41 29.30 10.75
N LYS A 114 12.80 30.35 10.04
CA LYS A 114 11.83 31.28 9.45
C LYS A 114 12.25 31.84 8.11
N ASP A 115 11.34 31.90 7.15
CA ASP A 115 11.56 32.56 5.85
C ASP A 115 12.82 32.01 5.14
N ILE A 116 12.91 30.70 4.93
CA ILE A 116 14.02 30.08 4.20
C ILE A 116 13.52 29.03 3.21
N LEU A 117 14.32 28.78 2.18
CA LEU A 117 14.14 27.68 1.24
C LEU A 117 15.13 26.55 1.55
N LEU A 118 14.62 25.34 1.74
CA LEU A 118 15.39 24.10 1.79
C LEU A 118 15.19 23.36 0.47
N LYS A 119 16.28 23.02 -0.22
CA LYS A 119 16.19 22.61 -1.63
C LYS A 119 17.01 21.37 -1.96
N ASP A 120 16.47 20.59 -2.91
CA ASP A 120 17.16 19.51 -3.61
C ASP A 120 17.85 18.54 -2.65
N SER A 121 17.14 18.12 -1.60
CA SER A 121 17.65 17.14 -0.65
C SER A 121 17.96 15.79 -1.31
N ILE A 122 18.87 15.05 -0.70
CA ILE A 122 19.22 13.68 -1.06
C ILE A 122 18.98 12.70 0.07
N TYR A 123 18.38 13.16 1.16
CA TYR A 123 17.85 12.35 2.26
C TYR A 123 16.85 13.24 3.01
N TRP A 124 16.61 13.02 4.29
CA TRP A 124 15.75 13.89 5.10
C TRP A 124 16.18 15.36 5.04
N THR A 125 15.20 16.25 4.91
CA THR A 125 15.44 17.66 4.60
C THR A 125 15.59 18.48 5.86
N LEU A 126 14.49 18.71 6.59
CA LEU A 126 14.52 19.33 7.92
C LEU A 126 14.34 18.25 8.98
N HIS A 127 15.32 18.07 9.85
CA HIS A 127 15.25 17.08 10.92
C HIS A 127 15.40 17.76 12.29
N ILE A 128 14.29 17.80 13.04
CA ILE A 128 14.22 18.31 14.41
C ILE A 128 14.29 17.09 15.34
N PHE A 129 15.42 16.89 16.00
CA PHE A 129 15.74 15.68 16.74
C PHE A 129 16.08 15.97 18.20
N GLY A 130 15.39 15.32 19.15
CA GLY A 130 15.70 15.46 20.57
C GLY A 130 15.57 16.89 21.10
N SER A 131 14.76 17.74 20.46
CA SER A 131 14.77 19.19 20.67
C SER A 131 13.47 19.68 21.31
N GLN A 132 13.52 20.85 21.94
CA GLN A 132 12.37 21.46 22.60
C GLN A 132 12.15 22.91 22.19
N GLY A 133 10.89 23.31 21.94
CA GLY A 133 10.55 24.69 21.64
C GLY A 133 11.10 25.10 20.28
N VAL A 134 10.65 24.43 19.22
CA VAL A 134 11.10 24.73 17.85
C VAL A 134 9.96 25.34 17.05
N SER A 135 10.17 26.52 16.47
CA SER A 135 9.20 27.15 15.57
C SER A 135 9.70 27.08 14.13
N VAL A 136 8.88 26.57 13.23
CA VAL A 136 9.10 26.56 11.78
C VAL A 136 7.99 27.41 11.16
N TYR A 137 8.36 28.55 10.59
CA TYR A 137 7.40 29.53 10.07
C TYR A 137 7.76 29.95 8.64
N ASN A 138 6.82 29.81 7.71
CA ASN A 138 7.01 30.27 6.32
C ASN A 138 8.28 29.69 5.68
N VAL A 139 8.48 28.38 5.84
CA VAL A 139 9.58 27.62 5.24
C VAL A 139 9.08 26.88 4.02
N THR A 140 9.86 26.94 2.94
CA THR A 140 9.60 26.11 1.75
C THR A 140 10.60 24.97 1.71
N VAL A 141 10.10 23.75 1.52
CA VAL A 141 10.89 22.57 1.14
C VAL A 141 10.56 22.24 -0.31
N ASP A 142 11.56 22.33 -1.18
CA ASP A 142 11.44 22.10 -2.62
C ASP A 142 12.46 21.02 -3.04
N ASN A 143 12.07 19.76 -2.88
CA ASN A 143 12.88 18.64 -3.31
C ASN A 143 12.51 18.16 -4.72
N ASP A 144 13.48 17.53 -5.38
CA ASP A 144 13.23 16.83 -6.63
C ASP A 144 12.31 15.63 -6.36
N PHE A 145 11.08 15.72 -6.87
CA PHE A 145 9.98 14.77 -6.67
C PHE A 145 10.21 13.39 -7.32
N GLU A 146 11.46 12.97 -7.48
CA GLU A 146 11.92 11.66 -7.98
C GLU A 146 13.14 11.13 -7.19
N ILE A 147 13.68 11.87 -6.21
CA ILE A 147 14.78 11.41 -5.36
C ILE A 147 14.23 10.72 -4.12
N PRO A 148 14.55 9.44 -3.84
CA PRO A 148 13.92 8.71 -2.74
C PRO A 148 14.47 9.09 -1.37
N ASN A 149 13.66 8.86 -0.32
CA ASN A 149 13.98 9.09 1.09
C ASN A 149 14.29 10.55 1.43
N ASP A 150 13.65 11.47 0.71
CA ASP A 150 13.82 12.90 0.83
C ASP A 150 12.74 13.57 1.70
N ASP A 151 12.38 12.94 2.83
CA ASP A 151 11.36 13.40 3.77
C ASP A 151 11.45 14.94 3.97
N GLY A 152 10.31 15.62 3.92
CA GLY A 152 10.26 17.07 3.91
C GLY A 152 10.60 17.68 5.27
N MET A 153 9.89 17.27 6.32
CA MET A 153 10.14 17.70 7.69
C MET A 153 9.92 16.54 8.67
N ASP A 154 10.97 16.18 9.39
CA ASP A 154 10.95 15.17 10.44
C ASP A 154 10.98 15.82 11.83
N ILE A 155 9.92 15.62 12.60
CA ILE A 155 9.85 16.00 14.02
C ILE A 155 10.04 14.73 14.82
N ASP A 156 11.24 14.53 15.34
CA ASP A 156 11.68 13.26 15.90
C ASP A 156 12.10 13.39 17.37
N SER A 157 11.47 12.62 18.25
CA SER A 157 11.67 12.60 19.70
C SER A 157 11.81 14.02 20.28
N SER A 158 10.88 14.89 19.90
CA SER A 158 10.94 16.34 20.16
C SER A 158 9.64 16.86 20.76
N LYS A 159 9.75 17.95 21.51
CA LYS A 159 8.64 18.50 22.29
C LYS A 159 8.39 19.97 21.98
N ASP A 160 7.14 20.40 22.04
CA ASP A 160 6.75 21.81 21.89
C ASP A 160 7.26 22.34 20.52
N VAL A 161 6.71 21.79 19.43
CA VAL A 161 7.11 22.10 18.05
C VAL A 161 5.93 22.68 17.29
N TRP A 162 6.14 23.83 16.63
CA TRP A 162 5.12 24.51 15.85
C TRP A 162 5.59 24.66 14.41
N VAL A 163 4.86 24.07 13.47
CA VAL A 163 5.09 24.19 12.02
C VAL A 163 3.90 24.93 11.42
N SER A 164 4.16 26.08 10.80
CA SER A 164 3.08 26.93 10.29
C SER A 164 3.45 27.67 9.00
N HIS A 165 2.46 27.85 8.11
CA HIS A 165 2.61 28.55 6.85
C HIS A 165 3.68 27.95 5.91
N CYS A 166 3.94 26.65 5.99
CA CYS A 166 4.99 26.00 5.21
C CYS A 166 4.47 25.48 3.87
N ASN A 167 5.34 25.39 2.88
CA ASN A 167 5.09 24.70 1.62
C ASN A 167 6.08 23.57 1.44
N VAL A 168 5.61 22.33 1.37
CA VAL A 168 6.47 21.13 1.43
C VAL A 168 6.23 20.24 0.23
N THR A 169 7.26 20.02 -0.57
CA THR A 169 7.30 19.00 -1.62
C THR A 169 8.41 18.01 -1.32
N ALA A 170 8.04 16.74 -1.15
CA ALA A 170 8.96 15.61 -0.94
C ALA A 170 8.53 14.42 -1.80
N TRP A 171 9.46 13.61 -2.29
CA TRP A 171 9.10 12.32 -2.87
C TRP A 171 8.64 11.36 -1.77
N ASP A 172 9.34 11.31 -0.63
CA ASP A 172 8.96 10.51 0.54
C ASP A 172 7.94 11.27 1.41
N ASP A 173 7.93 11.06 2.72
CA ASP A 173 6.95 11.69 3.62
C ASP A 173 7.05 13.23 3.65
N GLY A 174 5.91 13.91 3.65
CA GLY A 174 5.85 15.38 3.64
C GLY A 174 6.26 15.98 4.99
N ILE A 175 5.37 15.91 5.97
CA ILE A 175 5.64 16.25 7.37
C ILE A 175 5.43 14.99 8.20
N CYS A 176 6.50 14.50 8.79
CA CYS A 176 6.56 13.22 9.48
C CYS A 176 6.95 13.40 10.94
N LEU A 177 6.15 12.85 11.85
CA LEU A 177 6.46 12.77 13.27
C LEU A 177 7.04 11.40 13.57
N LYS A 178 8.20 11.36 14.22
CA LYS A 178 8.93 10.16 14.62
C LYS A 178 9.24 10.19 16.12
N ALA A 179 9.49 9.05 16.71
CA ALA A 179 9.93 8.90 18.09
C ALA A 179 11.04 7.84 18.13
N THR A 180 12.17 8.17 17.51
CA THR A 180 13.29 7.26 17.27
C THR A 180 14.08 6.96 18.55
N LEU A 181 14.19 7.94 19.45
CA LEU A 181 14.91 7.77 20.72
C LEU A 181 14.04 6.98 21.70
N PRO A 182 14.48 5.79 22.17
CA PRO A 182 13.74 5.03 23.15
C PRO A 182 13.51 5.85 24.43
N GLY A 183 12.27 5.90 24.90
CA GLY A 183 11.87 6.64 26.10
C GLY A 183 11.81 8.17 25.94
N VAL A 184 11.99 8.71 24.72
CA VAL A 184 11.83 10.14 24.45
C VAL A 184 10.71 10.32 23.43
N SER A 185 9.55 10.71 23.94
CA SER A 185 8.32 10.92 23.18
C SER A 185 8.43 12.11 22.22
N THR A 186 7.55 12.10 21.21
CA THR A 186 7.24 13.30 20.42
C THR A 186 5.89 13.83 20.87
N GLU A 187 5.89 15.04 21.45
CA GLU A 187 4.71 15.57 22.13
C GLU A 187 4.52 17.07 21.94
N ASN A 188 3.27 17.52 22.00
CA ASN A 188 2.88 18.92 21.81
C ASN A 188 3.37 19.47 20.46
N VAL A 189 2.89 18.87 19.38
CA VAL A 189 3.22 19.31 18.02
C VAL A 189 1.99 19.92 17.36
N LEU A 190 2.13 21.13 16.83
CA LEU A 190 1.13 21.77 15.98
C LEU A 190 1.67 21.90 14.56
N VAL A 191 0.90 21.42 13.58
CA VAL A 191 1.14 21.62 12.16
C VAL A 191 -0.07 22.31 11.56
N GLU A 192 0.09 23.56 11.12
CA GLU A 192 -1.03 24.35 10.62
C GLU A 192 -0.75 25.19 9.38
N GLU A 193 -1.82 25.55 8.67
CA GLU A 193 -1.80 26.48 7.54
C GLU A 193 -0.73 26.15 6.47
N SER A 194 -0.41 24.86 6.30
CA SER A 194 0.66 24.41 5.42
C SER A 194 0.12 23.67 4.20
N THR A 195 0.82 23.79 3.08
CA THR A 195 0.54 23.02 1.86
C THR A 195 1.59 21.92 1.70
N VAL A 196 1.13 20.67 1.51
CA VAL A 196 2.01 19.50 1.48
C VAL A 196 1.73 18.64 0.26
N ARG A 197 2.80 18.24 -0.44
CA ARG A 197 2.83 17.35 -1.59
C ARG A 197 3.85 16.22 -1.34
N SER A 198 3.41 14.96 -1.42
CA SER A 198 4.22 13.79 -1.08
C SER A 198 3.90 12.58 -1.98
N ARG A 199 4.90 11.83 -2.48
CA ARG A 199 4.63 10.51 -3.09
C ARG A 199 4.57 9.35 -2.08
N ALA A 200 4.75 9.64 -0.79
CA ALA A 200 4.47 8.73 0.30
C ALA A 200 3.28 9.28 1.13
N SER A 201 3.48 9.66 2.39
CA SER A 201 2.41 10.25 3.21
C SER A 201 2.60 11.75 3.38
N ALA A 202 1.56 12.54 3.09
CA ALA A 202 1.63 13.99 3.26
C ALA A 202 1.79 14.39 4.73
N LEU A 203 0.90 13.92 5.61
CA LEU A 203 0.98 14.17 7.05
C LEU A 203 1.05 12.83 7.78
N LYS A 204 2.17 12.54 8.45
CA LYS A 204 2.45 11.21 8.99
C LYS A 204 2.88 11.22 10.45
N ILE A 205 2.47 10.18 11.17
CA ILE A 205 3.03 9.76 12.45
C ILE A 205 3.61 8.34 12.25
N GLY A 206 4.88 8.14 12.60
CA GLY A 206 5.63 6.90 12.40
C GLY A 206 6.63 6.94 11.22
N THR A 207 7.37 5.87 10.91
CA THR A 207 7.23 4.52 11.46
C THR A 207 8.07 4.29 12.70
N GLU A 208 9.14 5.08 12.87
CA GLU A 208 10.01 5.06 14.05
C GLU A 208 9.16 5.48 15.26
N SER A 209 8.75 4.51 16.06
CA SER A 209 7.70 4.67 17.07
C SER A 209 8.13 4.04 18.40
N ARG A 210 9.40 4.22 18.75
CA ARG A 210 10.06 3.55 19.90
C ARG A 210 9.73 4.22 21.24
N ALA A 211 9.01 5.33 21.20
CA ALA A 211 8.43 6.05 22.32
C ALA A 211 7.10 6.69 21.89
N ASP A 212 6.43 7.34 22.83
CA ASP A 212 5.04 7.76 22.63
C ASP A 212 4.90 8.99 21.73
N PHE A 213 3.72 9.12 21.14
CA PHE A 213 3.24 10.30 20.45
C PHE A 213 2.01 10.82 21.20
N THR A 214 2.06 12.05 21.70
CA THR A 214 0.97 12.60 22.51
C THR A 214 0.69 14.06 22.20
N ASN A 215 -0.59 14.44 22.15
CA ASN A 215 -1.04 15.82 21.94
C ASN A 215 -0.49 16.41 20.62
N LEU A 216 -1.02 15.87 19.51
CA LEU A 216 -0.62 16.24 18.16
C LEU A 216 -1.81 16.86 17.43
N VAL A 217 -1.61 18.04 16.84
CA VAL A 217 -2.66 18.76 16.11
C VAL A 217 -2.19 19.09 14.71
N PHE A 218 -2.97 18.66 13.73
CA PHE A 218 -2.82 19.00 12.32
C PHE A 218 -4.09 19.74 11.89
N GLN A 219 -4.01 21.05 11.66
CA GLN A 219 -5.20 21.86 11.35
C GLN A 219 -5.02 22.79 10.16
N HIS A 220 -6.08 23.08 9.42
CA HIS A 220 -6.08 24.07 8.34
C HIS A 220 -5.02 23.81 7.24
N ASN A 221 -4.68 22.54 7.01
CA ASN A 221 -3.68 22.14 6.03
C ASN A 221 -4.30 21.81 4.67
N LYS A 222 -3.50 21.92 3.61
CA LYS A 222 -3.84 21.49 2.27
C LYS A 222 -2.90 20.39 1.81
N VAL A 223 -3.44 19.22 1.49
CA VAL A 223 -2.70 18.14 0.85
C VAL A 223 -2.98 18.17 -0.65
N ILE A 224 -1.94 18.22 -1.47
CA ILE A 224 -2.08 18.26 -2.93
C ILE A 224 -1.30 17.13 -3.58
N GLU A 225 -1.86 16.55 -4.63
CA GLU A 225 -1.22 15.56 -5.49
C GLU A 225 -0.40 14.52 -4.70
N SER A 226 -0.97 13.98 -3.61
CA SER A 226 -0.22 13.12 -2.70
C SER A 226 -0.64 11.66 -2.75
N HIS A 227 0.26 10.75 -2.38
CA HIS A 227 -0.03 9.33 -2.41
C HIS A 227 -0.83 8.84 -1.20
N ARG A 228 -0.64 9.43 -0.02
CA ARG A 228 -1.56 9.30 1.12
C ARG A 228 -1.79 10.66 1.76
N GLY A 229 -2.97 10.82 2.34
CA GLY A 229 -3.33 12.01 3.11
C GLY A 229 -2.77 11.96 4.52
N LEU A 230 -3.58 11.43 5.44
CA LEU A 230 -3.36 11.44 6.88
C LEU A 230 -2.99 10.04 7.35
N SER A 231 -1.74 9.86 7.78
CA SER A 231 -1.16 8.55 8.07
C SER A 231 -0.72 8.39 9.52
N ILE A 232 -1.11 7.28 10.15
CA ILE A 232 -0.54 6.79 11.42
C ILE A 232 -0.02 5.38 11.18
N GLN A 233 1.29 5.19 11.36
CA GLN A 233 1.98 3.93 11.13
C GLN A 233 2.78 3.54 12.38
N LEU A 234 2.08 2.99 13.37
CA LEU A 234 2.71 2.51 14.60
C LEU A 234 3.31 1.12 14.35
N ARG A 235 4.61 0.97 14.64
CA ARG A 235 5.40 -0.23 14.31
C ARG A 235 6.22 -0.79 15.48
N ASP A 236 6.54 0.06 16.44
CA ASP A 236 7.36 -0.27 17.61
C ASP A 236 6.56 0.00 18.92
N ASN A 237 7.20 -0.22 20.07
CA ASN A 237 6.53 -0.32 21.37
C ASN A 237 5.86 0.98 21.91
N GLY A 238 6.08 2.14 21.28
CA GLY A 238 5.46 3.39 21.69
C GLY A 238 3.96 3.42 21.37
N SER A 239 3.20 4.28 22.05
CA SER A 239 1.78 4.46 21.80
C SER A 239 1.48 5.82 21.15
N VAL A 240 0.38 5.90 20.40
CA VAL A 240 -0.14 7.15 19.81
C VAL A 240 -1.43 7.51 20.52
N SER A 241 -1.51 8.70 21.10
CA SER A 241 -2.74 9.18 21.75
C SER A 241 -2.97 10.69 21.61
N GLY A 242 -4.23 11.10 21.59
CA GLY A 242 -4.60 12.51 21.55
C GLY A 242 -4.15 13.21 20.28
N VAL A 243 -4.65 12.72 19.13
CA VAL A 243 -4.34 13.28 17.81
C VAL A 243 -5.58 13.89 17.19
N LEU A 244 -5.45 15.13 16.72
CA LEU A 244 -6.49 15.84 15.98
C LEU A 244 -6.01 16.16 14.57
N PHE A 245 -6.78 15.73 13.58
CA PHE A 245 -6.72 16.23 12.21
C PHE A 245 -8.00 17.02 11.94
N SER A 246 -7.91 18.33 11.69
CA SER A 246 -9.08 19.18 11.47
C SER A 246 -8.97 20.16 10.31
N ASP A 247 -10.08 20.37 9.59
CA ASP A 247 -10.18 21.39 8.54
C ASP A 247 -9.14 21.21 7.42
N ILE A 248 -9.03 19.99 6.90
CA ILE A 248 -8.03 19.60 5.90
C ILE A 248 -8.68 19.34 4.55
N LYS A 249 -8.10 19.91 3.49
CA LYS A 249 -8.49 19.63 2.10
C LYS A 249 -7.42 18.83 1.39
N MET A 250 -7.81 17.75 0.70
CA MET A 250 -6.89 16.80 0.10
C MET A 250 -7.21 16.51 -1.37
N SER A 251 -6.17 16.42 -2.19
CA SER A 251 -6.21 15.79 -3.52
C SER A 251 -5.16 14.70 -3.55
N LEU A 252 -5.60 13.45 -3.74
CA LEU A 252 -4.78 12.26 -3.62
C LEU A 252 -4.81 11.45 -4.91
N GLN A 253 -3.65 10.93 -5.31
CA GLN A 253 -3.50 10.14 -6.52
C GLN A 253 -2.49 9.02 -6.32
N ARG A 254 -2.66 7.92 -7.06
CA ARG A 254 -1.70 6.81 -7.03
C ARG A 254 -0.47 7.15 -7.87
N TYR A 255 0.70 6.71 -7.40
CA TYR A 255 1.96 6.83 -8.12
C TYR A 255 2.47 5.45 -8.54
N VAL A 256 3.18 5.39 -9.69
CA VAL A 256 3.73 4.14 -10.22
C VAL A 256 5.07 3.82 -9.57
N GLY A 257 5.14 2.64 -8.95
CA GLY A 257 6.39 2.04 -8.46
C GLY A 257 6.17 1.31 -7.14
N ASP A 258 7.23 1.20 -6.32
CA ASP A 258 7.10 0.66 -4.96
C ASP A 258 6.82 1.74 -3.91
N GLU A 259 6.51 2.98 -4.31
CA GLU A 259 6.05 4.04 -3.42
C GLU A 259 5.01 3.47 -2.43
N TRP A 260 5.17 3.82 -1.16
CA TRP A 260 4.32 3.22 -0.15
C TRP A 260 2.94 3.89 -0.18
N GLY A 261 1.88 3.12 -0.41
CA GLY A 261 0.49 3.58 -0.31
C GLY A 261 -0.40 3.25 -1.49
N GLY A 262 -1.61 3.80 -1.44
CA GLY A 262 -2.66 3.53 -2.41
C GLY A 262 -3.66 4.67 -2.61
N SER A 263 -3.33 5.93 -2.31
CA SER A 263 -4.27 7.07 -2.33
C SER A 263 -5.19 7.13 -1.12
N GLU A 264 -4.85 6.53 0.02
CA GLU A 264 -5.72 6.55 1.21
C GLU A 264 -5.81 7.95 1.84
N PRO A 265 -7.01 8.52 2.04
CA PRO A 265 -7.17 9.79 2.75
C PRO A 265 -6.90 9.67 4.24
N ILE A 266 -7.31 8.55 4.85
CA ILE A 266 -7.00 8.19 6.24
C ILE A 266 -6.39 6.79 6.21
N TYR A 267 -5.19 6.67 6.76
CA TYR A 267 -4.44 5.42 6.82
C TYR A 267 -3.91 5.22 8.25
N VAL A 268 -4.52 4.32 9.01
CA VAL A 268 -4.17 4.06 10.42
C VAL A 268 -3.81 2.60 10.58
N THR A 269 -2.59 2.33 11.05
CA THR A 269 -2.09 0.97 11.24
C THR A 269 -1.32 0.83 12.55
N ALA A 270 -1.80 -0.03 13.44
CA ALA A 270 -1.07 -0.57 14.59
C ALA A 270 -0.66 -2.00 14.24
N LEU A 271 0.55 -2.15 13.71
CA LEU A 271 1.07 -3.45 13.26
C LEU A 271 2.54 -3.55 13.67
N PRO A 272 3.02 -4.69 14.17
CA PRO A 272 4.42 -4.82 14.52
C PRO A 272 5.30 -4.71 13.28
N ARG A 273 6.48 -4.08 13.41
CA ARG A 273 7.47 -3.95 12.32
C ARG A 273 7.83 -5.32 11.74
N ASN A 274 8.14 -6.26 12.63
CA ASN A 274 8.52 -7.64 12.32
C ASN A 274 8.11 -8.58 13.45
N SER A 275 8.40 -9.87 13.30
CA SER A 275 8.03 -10.92 14.27
C SER A 275 8.66 -10.79 15.66
N THR A 276 9.63 -9.89 15.85
CA THR A 276 10.34 -9.66 17.12
C THR A 276 9.97 -8.35 17.81
N THR A 277 9.18 -7.51 17.15
CA THR A 277 8.68 -6.24 17.70
C THR A 277 7.23 -6.37 18.10
N HIS A 278 6.81 -5.62 19.12
CA HIS A 278 5.42 -5.46 19.49
C HIS A 278 5.06 -3.98 19.39
N GLU A 279 3.99 -3.68 18.68
CA GLU A 279 3.46 -2.32 18.60
C GLU A 279 2.81 -1.90 19.92
N GLY A 280 2.89 -0.62 20.28
CA GLY A 280 2.08 -0.06 21.36
C GLY A 280 0.62 0.15 20.93
N SER A 281 -0.10 1.02 21.62
CA SER A 281 -1.53 1.26 21.34
C SER A 281 -1.76 2.50 20.47
N ILE A 282 -2.84 2.51 19.69
CA ILE A 282 -3.37 3.74 19.07
C ILE A 282 -4.74 4.00 19.67
N SER A 283 -4.91 5.18 20.30
CA SER A 283 -6.20 5.59 20.87
C SER A 283 -6.46 7.10 20.78
N GLY A 284 -7.73 7.51 20.82
CA GLY A 284 -8.10 8.93 20.92
C GLY A 284 -7.69 9.74 19.69
N ILE A 285 -8.09 9.25 18.51
CA ILE A 285 -7.78 9.88 17.21
C ILE A 285 -9.05 10.52 16.65
N THR A 286 -8.99 11.81 16.32
CA THR A 286 -10.11 12.54 15.75
C THR A 286 -9.75 13.09 14.37
N PHE A 287 -10.59 12.78 13.39
CA PHE A 287 -10.59 13.31 12.04
C PHE A 287 -11.87 14.14 11.87
N GLN A 288 -11.77 15.46 11.69
CA GLN A 288 -12.95 16.32 11.58
C GLN A 288 -12.86 17.34 10.44
N ASN A 289 -13.99 17.62 9.77
CA ASN A 289 -14.08 18.62 8.70
C ASN A 289 -13.05 18.38 7.58
N ILE A 290 -13.11 17.20 6.97
CA ILE A 290 -12.13 16.79 5.94
C ILE A 290 -12.82 16.69 4.59
N SER A 291 -12.18 17.18 3.52
CA SER A 291 -12.64 16.94 2.15
C SER A 291 -11.51 16.33 1.32
N ALA A 292 -11.75 15.23 0.61
CA ALA A 292 -10.74 14.52 -0.17
C ALA A 292 -11.23 14.16 -1.57
N ILE A 293 -10.43 14.42 -2.61
CA ILE A 293 -10.50 13.73 -3.90
C ILE A 293 -9.51 12.57 -3.83
N THR A 294 -9.95 11.34 -4.07
CA THR A 294 -9.17 10.13 -3.74
C THR A 294 -9.40 8.96 -4.69
N GLU A 295 -8.40 8.08 -4.80
CA GLU A 295 -8.51 6.78 -5.50
C GLU A 295 -8.62 5.56 -4.55
N ALA A 296 -8.62 5.79 -3.23
CA ALA A 296 -8.84 4.76 -2.19
C ALA A 296 -9.61 5.32 -0.98
N GLY A 297 -10.04 4.42 -0.10
CA GLY A 297 -10.82 4.78 1.07
C GLY A 297 -10.06 4.83 2.38
N ILE A 298 -10.83 4.98 3.45
CA ILE A 298 -10.34 4.97 4.83
C ILE A 298 -9.86 3.55 5.15
N LEU A 299 -8.64 3.44 5.68
CA LEU A 299 -8.06 2.18 6.14
C LEU A 299 -7.67 2.30 7.60
N VAL A 300 -8.22 1.41 8.43
CA VAL A 300 -7.84 1.27 9.86
C VAL A 300 -7.60 -0.21 10.16
N VAL A 301 -6.37 -0.53 10.56
CA VAL A 301 -5.96 -1.91 10.86
C VAL A 301 -5.19 -1.96 12.18
N GLY A 302 -5.72 -2.71 13.15
CA GLY A 302 -5.02 -3.09 14.37
C GLY A 302 -4.66 -4.58 14.41
N MET A 303 -4.05 -5.00 15.52
CA MET A 303 -3.82 -6.42 15.82
C MET A 303 -4.99 -6.99 16.64
N PRO A 304 -5.30 -8.31 16.55
CA PRO A 304 -6.41 -8.91 17.29
C PRO A 304 -6.33 -8.68 18.81
N ASP A 305 -5.13 -8.75 19.38
CA ASP A 305 -4.88 -8.56 20.82
C ASP A 305 -4.58 -7.10 21.19
N ASN A 306 -4.52 -6.20 20.20
CA ASN A 306 -4.21 -4.79 20.36
C ASN A 306 -4.94 -3.96 19.29
N PRO A 307 -6.28 -3.84 19.41
CA PRO A 307 -7.09 -3.13 18.44
C PRO A 307 -6.80 -1.62 18.47
N VAL A 308 -7.07 -0.93 17.35
CA VAL A 308 -7.12 0.54 17.34
C VAL A 308 -8.37 0.99 18.07
N THR A 309 -8.26 1.85 19.08
CA THR A 309 -9.41 2.27 19.91
C THR A 309 -9.76 3.74 19.76
N ASP A 310 -11.01 4.10 20.08
CA ASP A 310 -11.46 5.48 20.28
C ASP A 310 -11.10 6.41 19.10
N LEU A 311 -11.53 6.00 17.89
CA LEU A 311 -11.32 6.72 16.64
C LEU A 311 -12.63 7.37 16.18
N THR A 312 -12.58 8.67 15.91
CA THR A 312 -13.73 9.43 15.40
C THR A 312 -13.43 10.02 14.03
N VAL A 313 -14.34 9.80 13.08
CA VAL A 313 -14.43 10.54 11.82
C VAL A 313 -15.73 11.33 11.83
N PHE A 314 -15.64 12.65 11.76
CA PHE A 314 -16.80 13.54 11.80
C PHE A 314 -16.77 14.53 10.64
N ASN A 315 -17.86 14.63 9.89
CA ASN A 315 -18.01 15.59 8.79
C ASN A 315 -16.88 15.46 7.75
N MET A 316 -16.92 14.36 7.00
CA MET A 316 -15.93 14.08 5.93
C MET A 316 -16.62 13.96 4.57
N GLU A 317 -16.10 14.67 3.58
CA GLU A 317 -16.50 14.54 2.18
C GLU A 317 -15.42 13.77 1.41
N MET A 318 -15.78 12.61 0.84
CA MET A 318 -14.90 11.83 -0.02
C MET A 318 -15.45 11.78 -1.45
N ASN A 319 -14.69 12.33 -2.39
CA ASN A 319 -14.96 12.23 -3.81
C ASN A 319 -14.06 11.15 -4.43
N PHE A 320 -14.62 9.96 -4.64
CA PHE A 320 -13.91 8.82 -5.21
C PHE A 320 -13.86 8.93 -6.72
N GLN A 321 -12.64 8.97 -7.26
CA GLN A 321 -12.38 9.09 -8.69
C GLN A 321 -11.22 8.19 -9.10
N LYS A 322 -11.26 7.66 -10.33
CA LYS A 322 -10.05 7.16 -10.98
C LYS A 322 -9.28 8.37 -11.54
N LEU A 323 -8.21 8.79 -10.88
CA LEU A 323 -7.40 9.93 -11.35
C LEU A 323 -6.22 9.49 -12.21
N THR A 324 -5.73 8.26 -12.02
CA THR A 324 -4.53 7.76 -12.69
C THR A 324 -4.78 6.38 -13.30
N ASN A 325 -3.93 5.98 -14.26
CA ASN A 325 -3.94 4.63 -14.83
C ASN A 325 -3.21 3.61 -13.95
N VAL A 326 -2.81 3.98 -12.72
CA VAL A 326 -2.12 3.07 -11.79
C VAL A 326 -3.15 2.09 -11.22
N PRO A 327 -2.90 0.77 -11.25
CA PRO A 327 -3.81 -0.21 -10.67
C PRO A 327 -4.06 0.04 -9.17
N GLY A 328 -5.29 -0.22 -8.73
CA GLY A 328 -5.67 -0.27 -7.32
C GLY A 328 -5.89 -1.70 -6.83
N GLY A 329 -6.74 -1.87 -5.82
CA GLY A 329 -7.14 -3.20 -5.32
C GLY A 329 -6.09 -3.90 -4.45
N PHE A 330 -5.40 -3.14 -3.61
CA PHE A 330 -4.51 -3.67 -2.59
C PHE A 330 -4.42 -2.73 -1.38
N HIS A 331 -4.04 -3.29 -0.24
CA HIS A 331 -3.62 -2.53 0.93
C HIS A 331 -2.11 -2.67 1.11
N ASP A 332 -1.42 -1.54 1.26
CA ASP A 332 0.03 -1.52 1.48
C ASP A 332 0.35 -1.29 2.95
N LEU A 333 0.52 -2.38 3.72
CA LEU A 333 0.78 -2.34 5.15
C LEU A 333 2.27 -2.33 5.55
N ARG A 334 3.16 -2.06 4.59
CA ARG A 334 4.59 -1.89 4.87
C ARG A 334 4.84 -0.76 5.88
N PRO A 335 5.97 -0.78 6.61
CA PRO A 335 7.02 -1.80 6.62
C PRO A 335 6.75 -2.95 7.59
N SER A 336 5.50 -3.35 7.82
CA SER A 336 5.20 -4.54 8.59
C SER A 336 5.45 -5.81 7.76
N ASP A 337 6.16 -6.78 8.33
CA ASP A 337 6.33 -8.12 7.72
C ASP A 337 5.02 -8.93 7.68
N PHE A 338 3.96 -8.46 8.36
CA PHE A 338 2.69 -9.17 8.49
C PHE A 338 1.72 -8.94 7.32
N ALA A 339 2.18 -8.34 6.21
CA ALA A 339 1.30 -7.98 5.10
C ALA A 339 1.89 -8.18 3.71
N ASN A 340 1.09 -8.86 2.87
CA ASN A 340 1.31 -8.98 1.43
C ASN A 340 0.47 -7.95 0.67
N LYS A 341 1.07 -7.35 -0.35
CA LYS A 341 0.37 -6.56 -1.39
C LYS A 341 -0.39 -7.53 -2.29
N SER A 342 -1.71 -7.68 -2.17
CA SER A 342 -2.63 -7.99 -3.29
C SER A 342 -3.99 -8.54 -2.83
N GLY A 343 -5.01 -8.28 -3.65
CA GLY A 343 -6.26 -9.07 -3.68
C GLY A 343 -7.41 -8.52 -2.83
N VAL A 344 -7.26 -7.33 -2.25
CA VAL A 344 -8.33 -6.67 -1.50
C VAL A 344 -8.81 -5.46 -2.29
N PRO A 345 -10.06 -5.43 -2.76
CA PRO A 345 -10.61 -4.27 -3.46
C PRO A 345 -10.51 -2.99 -2.63
N ASP A 346 -10.44 -1.84 -3.29
CA ASP A 346 -10.47 -0.54 -2.61
C ASP A 346 -11.88 -0.30 -2.05
N ASN A 347 -12.06 -0.55 -0.75
CA ASN A 347 -13.30 -0.26 -0.03
C ASN A 347 -13.34 1.22 0.37
N GLN A 348 -14.53 1.81 0.49
CA GLN A 348 -14.62 3.21 0.92
C GLN A 348 -14.21 3.36 2.39
N VAL A 349 -14.55 2.36 3.21
CA VAL A 349 -14.09 2.20 4.58
C VAL A 349 -13.69 0.74 4.81
N PHE A 350 -12.43 0.51 5.22
CA PHE A 350 -11.91 -0.78 5.63
C PHE A 350 -11.48 -0.72 7.10
N LEU A 351 -12.08 -1.57 7.93
CA LEU A 351 -11.80 -1.67 9.36
C LEU A 351 -11.44 -3.10 9.74
N GLN A 352 -10.35 -3.25 10.49
CA GLN A 352 -9.93 -4.54 11.03
C GLN A 352 -9.34 -4.34 12.43
N ASN A 353 -9.83 -5.12 13.40
CA ASN A 353 -9.43 -5.08 14.81
C ASN A 353 -9.50 -3.65 15.38
N VAL A 354 -10.73 -3.15 15.55
CA VAL A 354 -10.99 -1.79 16.05
C VAL A 354 -12.04 -1.81 17.14
N GLN A 355 -11.96 -0.86 18.07
CA GLN A 355 -12.90 -0.71 19.17
C GLN A 355 -13.30 0.76 19.34
N ASN A 356 -14.57 1.03 19.63
CA ASN A 356 -15.10 2.38 19.84
C ASN A 356 -14.82 3.31 18.65
N VAL A 357 -15.24 2.90 17.46
CA VAL A 357 -15.10 3.71 16.24
C VAL A 357 -16.42 4.40 15.93
N SER A 358 -16.37 5.73 15.77
CA SER A 358 -17.53 6.53 15.37
C SER A 358 -17.27 7.21 14.03
N ILE A 359 -18.15 6.98 13.06
CA ILE A 359 -18.12 7.63 11.76
C ILE A 359 -19.47 8.33 11.57
N THR A 360 -19.45 9.67 11.57
CA THR A 360 -20.65 10.50 11.50
C THR A 360 -20.52 11.53 10.38
N ALA A 361 -21.56 11.69 9.58
CA ALA A 361 -21.58 12.61 8.43
C ALA A 361 -20.44 12.35 7.43
N LEU A 362 -20.24 11.09 7.05
CA LEU A 362 -19.36 10.72 5.95
C LEU A 362 -20.14 10.77 4.62
N ASN A 363 -19.87 11.77 3.79
CA ASN A 363 -20.49 11.93 2.48
C ASN A 363 -19.56 11.38 1.40
N VAL A 364 -19.94 10.28 0.77
CA VAL A 364 -19.18 9.71 -0.34
C VAL A 364 -19.90 10.00 -1.65
N SER A 365 -19.21 10.71 -2.55
CA SER A 365 -19.67 10.91 -3.92
C SER A 365 -18.79 10.13 -4.88
N GLU A 366 -19.40 9.30 -5.72
CA GLU A 366 -18.76 8.73 -6.90
C GLU A 366 -19.08 9.63 -8.09
N LEU A 367 -18.09 10.01 -8.90
CA LEU A 367 -18.41 10.51 -10.24
C LEU A 367 -18.89 9.34 -11.12
N CYS A 368 -20.17 9.01 -10.97
CA CYS A 368 -20.92 8.15 -11.89
C CYS A 368 -20.93 8.79 -13.28
N GLY A 369 -20.10 8.32 -14.21
CA GLY A 369 -20.25 8.71 -15.62
C GLY A 369 -19.11 8.40 -16.60
N GLY A 370 -17.92 8.02 -16.15
CA GLY A 370 -16.80 7.71 -17.06
C GLY A 370 -16.65 6.22 -17.37
N ALA A 371 -16.13 5.88 -18.55
CA ALA A 371 -15.76 4.51 -18.97
C ALA A 371 -14.63 3.86 -18.13
N GLN A 372 -14.21 4.50 -17.04
CA GLN A 372 -13.09 4.15 -16.17
C GLN A 372 -13.61 4.19 -14.71
N LYS A 373 -14.37 3.16 -14.32
CA LYS A 373 -14.70 2.95 -12.89
C LYS A 373 -13.54 2.18 -12.25
N PRO A 374 -12.99 2.62 -11.10
CA PRO A 374 -12.03 1.81 -10.35
C PRO A 374 -12.61 0.45 -9.95
N THR A 375 -11.74 -0.53 -9.75
CA THR A 375 -12.05 -1.85 -9.17
C THR A 375 -12.40 -1.70 -7.70
N TRP A 376 -13.64 -1.30 -7.42
CA TRP A 376 -14.12 -1.02 -6.08
C TRP A 376 -14.62 -2.25 -5.34
N GLY A 377 -14.40 -2.23 -4.02
CA GLY A 377 -14.99 -3.17 -3.08
C GLY A 377 -16.35 -2.71 -2.56
N GLN A 378 -16.62 -3.05 -1.31
CA GLN A 378 -17.83 -2.64 -0.59
C GLN A 378 -17.67 -1.22 -0.04
N THR A 379 -18.80 -0.55 0.21
CA THR A 379 -18.85 0.73 0.93
C THR A 379 -18.18 0.63 2.30
N LEU A 380 -18.50 -0.43 3.05
CA LEU A 380 -17.88 -0.77 4.32
C LEU A 380 -17.47 -2.23 4.28
N ASN A 381 -16.20 -2.51 4.56
CA ASN A 381 -15.68 -3.84 4.78
C ASN A 381 -15.04 -3.92 6.17
N ALA A 382 -15.79 -4.48 7.11
CA ALA A 382 -15.38 -4.66 8.50
C ALA A 382 -15.22 -6.16 8.75
N THR A 383 -13.99 -6.66 8.70
CA THR A 383 -13.73 -8.09 8.53
C THR A 383 -13.65 -8.84 9.87
N LEU A 384 -13.01 -8.27 10.90
CA LEU A 384 -12.67 -8.95 12.16
C LEU A 384 -12.47 -7.98 13.33
N GLY A 385 -12.74 -8.45 14.56
CA GLY A 385 -12.33 -7.76 15.80
C GLY A 385 -12.96 -6.39 16.02
N ILE A 386 -14.23 -6.22 15.64
CA ILE A 386 -14.93 -4.94 15.70
C ILE A 386 -15.78 -4.85 16.97
N GLN A 387 -15.64 -3.77 17.74
CA GLN A 387 -16.47 -3.51 18.91
C GLN A 387 -16.93 -2.04 18.92
N ASN A 388 -18.19 -1.77 19.26
CA ASN A 388 -18.76 -0.42 19.38
C ASN A 388 -18.53 0.48 18.15
N LEU A 389 -18.98 0.00 16.97
CA LEU A 389 -18.96 0.76 15.74
C LEU A 389 -20.26 1.54 15.55
N THR A 390 -20.17 2.86 15.42
CA THR A 390 -21.32 3.74 15.16
C THR A 390 -21.19 4.38 13.77
N PHE A 391 -22.24 4.28 12.96
CA PHE A 391 -22.39 5.00 11.69
C PHE A 391 -23.65 5.85 11.74
N GLN A 392 -23.53 7.16 11.57
CA GLN A 392 -24.67 8.09 11.60
C GLN A 392 -24.57 9.10 10.46
N ASP A 393 -25.74 9.52 9.92
CA ASP A 393 -25.86 10.57 8.89
C ASP A 393 -24.94 10.37 7.68
N THR A 394 -24.67 9.11 7.35
CA THR A 394 -23.74 8.67 6.30
C THR A 394 -24.57 7.99 5.21
N PRO A 395 -24.83 8.65 4.06
CA PRO A 395 -25.57 8.05 2.96
C PRO A 395 -24.72 6.95 2.31
N LEU A 396 -24.79 5.73 2.86
CA LEU A 396 -24.11 4.57 2.31
C LEU A 396 -24.86 4.11 1.04
N CYS A 397 -24.16 3.98 -0.09
CA CYS A 397 -24.62 3.08 -1.16
C CYS A 397 -24.87 1.69 -0.55
N PRO A 398 -25.95 0.98 -0.93
CA PRO A 398 -26.54 -0.10 -0.15
C PRO A 398 -25.51 -1.05 0.45
N LEU A 399 -25.49 -1.11 1.79
CA LEU A 399 -24.66 -2.00 2.60
C LEU A 399 -24.83 -3.45 2.15
N THR A 400 -23.80 -4.03 1.52
CA THR A 400 -23.69 -5.48 1.42
C THR A 400 -22.96 -6.00 2.66
N LEU A 401 -23.68 -6.19 3.76
CA LEU A 401 -23.17 -7.01 4.87
C LEU A 401 -23.08 -8.46 4.38
N VAL A 402 -21.88 -8.92 4.03
CA VAL A 402 -21.64 -10.34 3.71
C VAL A 402 -21.52 -11.10 5.04
N PRO A 403 -22.37 -12.11 5.32
CA PRO A 403 -22.18 -12.95 6.49
C PRO A 403 -20.92 -13.78 6.29
N CYS A 404 -19.88 -13.50 7.06
CA CYS A 404 -18.72 -14.37 7.13
C CYS A 404 -19.13 -15.69 7.80
N GLY A 405 -19.03 -16.80 7.04
CA GLY A 405 -19.30 -18.15 7.52
C GLY A 405 -18.27 -18.60 8.55
N CYS A 406 -18.50 -18.28 9.83
CA CYS A 406 -17.87 -18.95 10.96
C CYS A 406 -18.82 -20.00 11.57
N PRO A 407 -18.31 -21.16 12.04
CA PRO A 407 -19.13 -22.17 12.71
C PRO A 407 -19.78 -21.59 13.96
N ALA A 408 -21.07 -21.87 14.15
CA ALA A 408 -21.86 -21.40 15.29
C ALA A 408 -21.20 -21.76 16.63
N GLY A 409 -20.58 -20.76 17.26
CA GLY A 409 -19.93 -20.88 18.56
C GLY A 409 -19.76 -19.49 19.20
N LYS A 410 -20.85 -18.96 19.76
CA LYS A 410 -20.94 -17.78 20.64
C LYS A 410 -20.10 -16.54 20.22
N MET A 411 -20.56 -15.83 19.20
CA MET A 411 -20.34 -14.38 19.11
C MET A 411 -21.58 -13.67 19.67
N SER A 412 -21.40 -12.92 20.76
CA SER A 412 -22.38 -11.94 21.23
C SER A 412 -22.20 -10.69 20.37
N LEU A 413 -23.03 -10.52 19.34
CA LEU A 413 -23.22 -9.25 18.67
C LEU A 413 -23.98 -8.33 19.63
N GLU A 414 -23.31 -7.33 20.21
CA GLU A 414 -24.03 -6.14 20.64
C GLU A 414 -24.57 -5.42 19.38
N PRO A 415 -25.78 -4.86 19.42
CA PRO A 415 -26.45 -4.39 18.21
C PRO A 415 -25.68 -3.25 17.55
N ILE A 416 -25.41 -3.39 16.25
CA ILE A 416 -25.07 -2.28 15.37
C ILE A 416 -26.27 -1.32 15.40
N HIS A 417 -26.15 -0.19 16.09
CA HIS A 417 -27.20 0.82 16.14
C HIS A 417 -27.16 1.65 14.84
N ILE A 418 -27.94 1.22 13.85
CA ILE A 418 -28.33 2.07 12.72
C ILE A 418 -29.54 2.88 13.19
N VAL A 419 -29.34 4.14 13.58
CA VAL A 419 -30.44 5.06 13.92
C VAL A 419 -30.86 5.75 12.62
N ASP A 420 -31.91 5.24 11.98
CA ASP A 420 -32.50 5.87 10.78
C ASP A 420 -33.82 6.52 11.18
N ASP A 421 -33.82 7.85 11.31
CA ASP A 421 -34.92 8.64 11.91
C ASP A 421 -35.99 9.04 10.87
N LYS A 422 -36.33 8.16 9.92
CA LYS A 422 -37.41 8.39 8.94
C LYS A 422 -38.23 7.13 8.63
N PRO A 423 -39.58 7.21 8.62
CA PRO A 423 -40.43 6.06 8.31
C PRO A 423 -40.37 5.72 6.81
N VAL A 424 -39.91 4.51 6.49
CA VAL A 424 -39.94 3.94 5.13
C VAL A 424 -41.35 3.39 4.84
N PRO A 425 -41.97 3.68 3.66
CA PRO A 425 -43.27 3.14 3.31
C PRO A 425 -43.25 1.62 3.14
N ALA A 426 -44.28 0.95 3.64
CA ALA A 426 -44.44 -0.50 3.56
C ALA A 426 -44.57 -0.99 2.10
N TYR A 427 -43.66 -1.87 1.68
CA TYR A 427 -43.84 -2.73 0.52
C TYR A 427 -44.37 -4.09 0.99
N SER A 428 -45.69 -4.27 0.89
CA SER A 428 -46.32 -5.58 0.83
C SER A 428 -46.17 -6.15 -0.59
N ASP A 429 -45.98 -7.46 -0.69
CA ASP A 429 -46.06 -8.33 -1.89
C ASP A 429 -44.79 -9.10 -2.31
N ALA A 430 -43.88 -9.40 -1.37
CA ALA A 430 -42.78 -10.35 -1.61
C ALA A 430 -42.58 -11.41 -0.50
N GLN A 431 -43.65 -11.81 0.20
CA GLN A 431 -43.59 -12.81 1.29
C GLN A 431 -44.45 -14.05 1.07
N GLN A 432 -44.77 -14.42 -0.18
CA GLN A 432 -45.59 -15.61 -0.45
C GLN A 432 -45.01 -16.59 -1.49
N GLN A 433 -43.67 -16.70 -1.58
CA GLN A 433 -43.01 -17.68 -2.44
C GLN A 433 -41.67 -18.22 -1.92
N MET A 434 -41.53 -18.44 -0.60
CA MET A 434 -40.37 -19.15 -0.02
C MET A 434 -40.79 -20.18 1.04
N ALA A 435 -41.79 -20.98 0.71
CA ALA A 435 -42.15 -22.18 1.46
C ALA A 435 -42.41 -23.32 0.47
N ASP A 436 -41.35 -23.75 -0.22
CA ASP A 436 -41.14 -25.12 -0.71
C ASP A 436 -39.78 -25.16 -1.42
N VAL A 437 -39.09 -26.30 -1.34
CA VAL A 437 -37.71 -26.59 -1.81
C VAL A 437 -36.60 -26.34 -0.78
N ALA A 438 -36.61 -27.16 0.27
CA ALA A 438 -35.40 -27.53 0.99
C ALA A 438 -34.72 -28.73 0.28
N THR A 439 -33.80 -28.46 -0.64
CA THR A 439 -32.81 -29.44 -1.13
C THR A 439 -31.47 -28.75 -1.33
N HIS A 440 -30.41 -29.33 -0.75
CA HIS A 440 -29.09 -28.74 -0.60
C HIS A 440 -28.35 -28.60 -1.93
N HIS A 441 -27.94 -27.37 -2.29
CA HIS A 441 -26.94 -27.09 -3.32
C HIS A 441 -25.79 -26.27 -2.69
N TRP A 442 -24.55 -26.72 -2.91
CA TRP A 442 -23.33 -26.01 -2.52
C TRP A 442 -22.72 -25.43 -3.81
N ASP A 443 -22.69 -24.10 -3.95
CA ASP A 443 -21.99 -23.41 -5.06
C ASP A 443 -20.54 -23.15 -4.61
N LEU A 444 -19.57 -23.83 -5.23
CA LEU A 444 -18.13 -23.67 -4.99
C LEU A 444 -17.47 -23.32 -6.33
N ARG A 445 -17.33 -22.02 -6.61
CA ARG A 445 -16.54 -21.52 -7.75
C ARG A 445 -15.13 -21.20 -7.25
N GLY A 446 -14.14 -21.92 -7.75
CA GLY A 446 -12.73 -21.70 -7.44
C GLY A 446 -11.87 -21.89 -8.68
N GLU A 447 -10.82 -21.09 -8.79
CA GLU A 447 -9.77 -21.24 -9.81
C GLU A 447 -8.56 -21.95 -9.21
N ILE A 448 -8.00 -22.91 -9.95
CA ILE A 448 -6.80 -23.66 -9.54
C ILE A 448 -5.72 -23.48 -10.61
N ASP A 449 -4.63 -22.79 -10.25
CA ASP A 449 -3.46 -22.60 -11.11
C ASP A 449 -2.38 -23.64 -10.80
N LEU A 450 -1.95 -24.40 -11.81
CA LEU A 450 -0.86 -25.39 -11.69
C LEU A 450 0.21 -25.15 -12.78
N THR A 451 1.49 -25.29 -12.43
CA THR A 451 2.59 -25.22 -13.42
C THR A 451 3.09 -26.60 -13.81
N LEU A 452 3.46 -26.82 -15.07
CA LEU A 452 3.89 -28.15 -15.57
C LEU A 452 5.16 -28.69 -14.86
N GLU A 453 6.02 -27.80 -14.35
CA GLU A 453 7.17 -28.16 -13.50
C GLU A 453 6.75 -28.84 -12.17
N GLN A 454 5.56 -28.55 -11.66
CA GLN A 454 5.01 -29.19 -10.45
C GLN A 454 4.49 -30.61 -10.72
N LEU A 455 4.21 -30.94 -12.00
CA LEU A 455 3.59 -32.19 -12.43
C LEU A 455 4.62 -33.22 -12.94
N ALA A 456 5.81 -32.79 -13.36
CA ALA A 456 6.82 -33.67 -13.95
C ALA A 456 7.37 -34.70 -12.94
N GLY A 457 7.18 -36.00 -13.23
CA GLY A 457 7.85 -37.11 -12.54
C GLY A 457 7.32 -37.50 -11.16
N LYS A 458 6.12 -37.05 -10.75
CA LYS A 458 5.59 -37.30 -9.39
C LYS A 458 4.46 -38.33 -9.37
N GLU A 459 4.49 -39.24 -8.38
CA GLU A 459 3.39 -40.16 -8.08
C GLU A 459 2.26 -39.48 -7.28
N ASN A 460 1.04 -40.03 -7.40
CA ASN A 460 -0.23 -39.50 -6.90
C ASN A 460 -0.24 -38.94 -5.46
N GLY A 461 0.62 -39.40 -4.56
CA GLY A 461 0.66 -38.95 -3.16
C GLY A 461 1.44 -37.66 -2.91
N GLN A 462 2.35 -37.25 -3.80
CA GLN A 462 3.22 -36.09 -3.59
C GLN A 462 2.57 -34.75 -4.01
N LEU A 463 1.68 -34.75 -5.00
CA LEU A 463 0.94 -33.55 -5.44
C LEU A 463 0.11 -32.92 -4.30
N TRP A 464 -0.50 -33.75 -3.46
CA TRP A 464 -1.37 -33.31 -2.35
C TRP A 464 -0.65 -32.49 -1.28
N LYS A 465 0.67 -32.67 -1.13
CA LYS A 465 1.46 -31.97 -0.12
C LYS A 465 1.88 -30.56 -0.55
N GLU A 466 1.93 -30.28 -1.85
CA GLU A 466 2.45 -29.03 -2.43
C GLU A 466 1.36 -28.01 -2.79
N LEU A 467 0.08 -28.39 -2.75
CA LEU A 467 -1.03 -27.45 -2.88
C LEU A 467 -0.94 -26.38 -1.78
N LYS A 468 -0.62 -25.14 -2.17
CA LYS A 468 -0.20 -24.09 -1.23
C LYS A 468 -1.33 -23.53 -0.36
N THR A 469 -2.60 -23.78 -0.70
CA THR A 469 -3.74 -23.27 0.07
C THR A 469 -4.53 -24.41 0.73
N PRO A 470 -4.94 -24.25 2.01
CA PRO A 470 -5.86 -25.17 2.67
C PRO A 470 -7.17 -25.36 1.91
N ALA A 471 -7.65 -24.30 1.24
CA ALA A 471 -8.84 -24.33 0.39
C ALA A 471 -8.69 -25.30 -0.80
N ALA A 472 -7.57 -25.28 -1.53
CA ALA A 472 -7.35 -26.19 -2.65
C ALA A 472 -7.27 -27.66 -2.20
N ARG A 473 -6.61 -27.94 -1.06
CA ARG A 473 -6.56 -29.29 -0.48
C ARG A 473 -7.93 -29.77 -0.02
N TRP A 474 -8.73 -28.88 0.56
CA TRP A 474 -10.07 -29.18 1.05
C TRP A 474 -11.06 -29.43 -0.08
N THR A 475 -11.03 -28.61 -1.14
CA THR A 475 -11.89 -28.73 -2.33
C THR A 475 -11.64 -30.05 -3.07
N LEU A 476 -10.37 -30.39 -3.34
CA LEU A 476 -10.01 -31.63 -4.03
C LEU A 476 -10.32 -32.88 -3.17
N ALA A 477 -10.14 -32.82 -1.85
CA ALA A 477 -10.46 -33.94 -0.96
C ALA A 477 -11.98 -34.26 -0.96
N ARG A 478 -12.82 -33.23 -0.98
CA ARG A 478 -14.29 -33.38 -1.09
C ARG A 478 -14.75 -33.84 -2.47
N MET A 479 -14.09 -33.42 -3.55
CA MET A 479 -14.38 -33.88 -4.92
C MET A 479 -14.27 -35.41 -5.04
N SER A 480 -13.28 -36.02 -4.37
CA SER A 480 -13.09 -37.49 -4.38
C SER A 480 -14.10 -38.29 -3.54
N GLN A 481 -14.93 -37.63 -2.72
CA GLN A 481 -15.83 -38.28 -1.75
C GLN A 481 -17.32 -38.08 -2.07
N SER A 482 -17.66 -37.27 -3.08
CA SER A 482 -19.04 -36.92 -3.43
C SER A 482 -19.62 -37.87 -4.49
N LYS A 483 -20.81 -38.43 -4.23
CA LYS A 483 -21.59 -39.26 -5.18
C LYS A 483 -22.69 -38.48 -5.93
N HIS A 484 -22.68 -37.14 -5.88
CA HIS A 484 -23.75 -36.31 -6.44
C HIS A 484 -23.29 -35.47 -7.64
N VAL A 485 -24.22 -35.21 -8.56
CA VAL A 485 -24.06 -34.45 -9.80
C VAL A 485 -23.76 -32.99 -9.47
N TRP A 486 -22.68 -32.45 -10.03
CA TRP A 486 -22.26 -31.05 -9.88
C TRP A 486 -22.81 -30.19 -11.01
N ASP A 487 -23.04 -28.91 -10.73
CA ASP A 487 -23.37 -27.89 -11.72
C ASP A 487 -22.09 -27.13 -12.14
N TYR A 488 -22.07 -26.60 -13.36
CA TYR A 488 -20.92 -26.07 -14.08
C TYR A 488 -20.13 -24.97 -13.32
N GLY A 489 -18.78 -25.01 -13.32
CA GLY A 489 -17.99 -23.79 -13.03
C GLY A 489 -16.61 -23.86 -12.36
N THR A 490 -15.91 -25.01 -12.27
CA THR A 490 -14.51 -25.02 -11.76
C THR A 490 -13.52 -24.88 -12.92
N LYS A 491 -12.63 -23.88 -12.86
CA LYS A 491 -11.57 -23.66 -13.85
C LYS A 491 -10.21 -24.14 -13.35
N ILE A 492 -9.50 -24.90 -14.17
CA ILE A 492 -8.11 -25.32 -13.90
C ILE A 492 -7.21 -24.73 -14.99
N ASN A 493 -6.30 -23.84 -14.61
CA ASN A 493 -5.35 -23.25 -15.55
C ASN A 493 -4.02 -23.99 -15.47
N LEU A 494 -3.57 -24.55 -16.60
CA LEU A 494 -2.28 -25.21 -16.72
C LEU A 494 -1.31 -24.30 -17.47
N LYS A 495 -0.23 -23.88 -16.79
CA LYS A 495 0.76 -22.92 -17.32
C LYS A 495 2.13 -23.61 -17.49
N GLY A 496 2.75 -23.53 -18.68
CA GLY A 496 4.12 -24.04 -18.87
C GLY A 496 4.72 -23.86 -20.27
N HIS A 497 5.99 -24.25 -20.45
CA HIS A 497 6.74 -24.12 -21.69
C HIS A 497 6.24 -25.10 -22.78
N ALA A 498 6.14 -24.63 -24.04
CA ALA A 498 5.59 -25.41 -25.15
C ALA A 498 6.36 -26.72 -25.44
N SER A 499 7.66 -26.78 -25.14
CA SER A 499 8.48 -27.98 -25.31
C SER A 499 8.08 -29.13 -24.37
N CYS A 500 7.50 -28.83 -23.20
CA CYS A 500 7.00 -29.85 -22.26
C CYS A 500 5.60 -30.37 -22.60
N ILE A 501 4.86 -29.66 -23.48
CA ILE A 501 3.53 -30.05 -23.92
C ILE A 501 3.64 -31.09 -25.07
N ALA A 502 4.72 -31.04 -25.85
CA ALA A 502 4.94 -31.91 -27.01
C ALA A 502 5.54 -33.29 -26.68
N GLU A 503 6.25 -33.44 -25.56
CA GLU A 503 6.64 -34.78 -25.08
C GLU A 503 5.45 -35.43 -24.37
N GLY A 504 4.64 -36.17 -25.13
CA GLY A 504 3.33 -36.74 -24.78
C GLY A 504 3.26 -37.72 -23.59
N LEU A 505 3.75 -37.33 -22.40
CA LEU A 505 3.75 -38.16 -21.20
C LEU A 505 3.11 -37.51 -19.95
N THR A 506 2.84 -36.20 -19.94
CA THR A 506 2.32 -35.52 -18.72
C THR A 506 0.84 -35.20 -18.76
N VAL A 507 0.29 -34.78 -19.90
CA VAL A 507 -1.11 -34.36 -20.02
C VAL A 507 -2.09 -35.56 -20.00
N PRO A 508 -1.90 -36.63 -20.80
CA PRO A 508 -2.84 -37.77 -20.80
C PRO A 508 -2.86 -38.52 -19.45
N TRP A 509 -1.73 -38.58 -18.74
CA TRP A 509 -1.63 -39.27 -17.45
C TRP A 509 -2.40 -38.54 -16.33
N PHE A 510 -2.33 -37.21 -16.30
CA PHE A 510 -3.09 -36.39 -15.34
C PHE A 510 -4.60 -36.56 -15.49
N PHE A 511 -5.10 -36.55 -16.74
CA PHE A 511 -6.53 -36.74 -17.01
C PHE A 511 -6.99 -38.18 -16.80
N THR A 512 -6.14 -39.18 -17.08
CA THR A 512 -6.44 -40.58 -16.77
C THR A 512 -6.53 -40.81 -15.25
N ALA A 513 -5.65 -40.17 -14.46
CA ALA A 513 -5.65 -40.24 -13.00
C ALA A 513 -6.88 -39.57 -12.37
N LEU A 514 -7.39 -38.47 -12.96
CA LEU A 514 -8.65 -37.85 -12.55
C LEU A 514 -9.86 -38.74 -12.90
N ALA A 515 -9.85 -39.38 -14.07
CA ALA A 515 -10.91 -40.28 -14.51
C ALA A 515 -11.03 -41.56 -13.67
N ASP A 516 -9.92 -42.07 -13.12
CA ASP A 516 -9.91 -43.26 -12.24
C ASP A 516 -10.41 -42.96 -10.81
N LYS A 517 -10.74 -41.70 -10.49
CA LYS A 517 -11.24 -41.27 -9.17
C LYS A 517 -12.72 -40.87 -9.15
N ASP A 518 -13.50 -41.20 -10.19
CA ASP A 518 -14.95 -40.94 -10.27
C ASP A 518 -15.32 -39.44 -10.09
N VAL A 519 -14.41 -38.51 -10.45
CA VAL A 519 -14.67 -37.06 -10.36
C VAL A 519 -15.72 -36.67 -11.42
N PRO A 520 -16.89 -36.09 -11.05
CA PRO A 520 -17.91 -35.78 -12.06
C PRO A 520 -17.57 -34.53 -12.89
N TYR A 521 -18.04 -34.57 -14.14
CA TYR A 521 -17.88 -33.58 -15.22
C TYR A 521 -18.26 -32.14 -14.81
N ALA A 522 -17.26 -31.25 -14.70
CA ALA A 522 -17.33 -29.82 -15.04
C ALA A 522 -15.95 -29.18 -14.77
N MET A 523 -15.00 -29.35 -15.69
CA MET A 523 -13.70 -28.68 -15.64
C MET A 523 -13.50 -27.89 -16.94
N ASP A 524 -13.35 -26.57 -16.81
CA ASP A 524 -12.82 -25.72 -17.89
C ASP A 524 -11.29 -25.74 -17.77
N VAL A 525 -10.60 -26.14 -18.83
CA VAL A 525 -9.12 -26.25 -18.82
C VAL A 525 -8.53 -25.24 -19.81
N ASP A 526 -7.96 -24.16 -19.29
CA ASP A 526 -7.25 -23.16 -20.08
C ASP A 526 -5.74 -23.50 -20.12
N LEU A 527 -5.20 -23.71 -21.33
CA LEU A 527 -3.78 -23.99 -21.57
C LEU A 527 -3.06 -22.72 -22.04
N HIS A 528 -2.11 -22.22 -21.23
CA HIS A 528 -1.26 -21.09 -21.62
C HIS A 528 0.16 -21.54 -21.92
N GLY A 529 0.55 -21.48 -23.21
CA GLY A 529 1.93 -21.71 -23.66
C GLY A 529 2.66 -20.41 -23.97
N TYR A 530 3.86 -20.23 -23.42
CA TYR A 530 4.75 -19.13 -23.79
C TYR A 530 5.65 -19.56 -24.98
N PRO A 531 5.71 -18.81 -26.09
CA PRO A 531 6.60 -19.13 -27.20
C PRO A 531 8.01 -18.62 -26.86
N THR A 532 8.83 -19.48 -26.26
CA THR A 532 10.28 -19.25 -26.23
C THR A 532 11.01 -20.50 -26.72
N GLY A 533 11.59 -20.37 -27.91
CA GLY A 533 12.70 -21.19 -28.38
C GLY A 533 12.38 -22.56 -28.97
N CYS A 534 12.01 -22.60 -30.26
CA CYS A 534 12.32 -23.72 -31.18
C CYS A 534 12.39 -23.16 -32.60
N TRP A 535 13.60 -22.91 -33.12
CA TRP A 535 13.86 -22.85 -34.55
C TRP A 535 14.38 -24.23 -34.94
N ASP A 536 13.58 -25.01 -35.65
CA ASP A 536 14.10 -26.16 -36.37
C ASP A 536 14.40 -25.71 -37.81
N ALA A 537 15.68 -25.69 -38.12
CA ALA A 537 16.19 -25.33 -39.43
C ALA A 537 16.01 -26.54 -40.34
N GLU A 538 14.88 -26.59 -41.08
CA GLU A 538 14.92 -27.09 -42.46
C GLU A 538 13.69 -26.77 -43.32
N ASP A 539 12.50 -26.45 -42.79
CA ASP A 539 11.32 -26.24 -43.67
C ASP A 539 10.32 -25.12 -43.30
N GLY A 540 10.66 -24.19 -42.40
CA GLY A 540 9.94 -22.92 -42.22
C GLY A 540 8.43 -23.02 -41.88
N ARG A 541 7.95 -24.16 -41.36
CA ARG A 541 6.58 -24.34 -40.85
C ARG A 541 6.61 -24.96 -39.45
N LEU A 542 5.85 -24.38 -38.51
CA LEU A 542 5.63 -24.94 -37.17
C LEU A 542 4.74 -26.20 -37.25
N PRO A 543 5.19 -27.39 -36.79
CA PRO A 543 4.36 -28.60 -36.76
C PRO A 543 3.64 -28.79 -35.40
N ILE A 544 3.42 -27.72 -34.64
CA ILE A 544 2.89 -27.82 -33.26
C ILE A 544 1.36 -28.06 -33.25
N SER A 545 0.61 -27.53 -34.21
CA SER A 545 -0.86 -27.68 -34.22
C SER A 545 -1.31 -29.11 -34.55
N GLY A 546 -0.64 -29.79 -35.50
CA GLY A 546 -1.07 -31.09 -35.99
C GLY A 546 -0.84 -32.27 -35.03
N HIS A 547 0.16 -32.18 -34.15
CA HIS A 547 0.39 -33.21 -33.12
C HIS A 547 -0.55 -33.03 -31.92
N LEU A 548 -0.78 -31.79 -31.48
CA LEU A 548 -1.67 -31.51 -30.36
C LEU A 548 -3.14 -31.84 -30.69
N GLU A 549 -3.61 -31.48 -31.89
CA GLU A 549 -4.97 -31.84 -32.34
C GLU A 549 -5.18 -33.36 -32.44
N ARG A 550 -4.15 -34.11 -32.86
CA ARG A 550 -4.20 -35.59 -32.89
C ARG A 550 -4.27 -36.20 -31.49
N ASP A 551 -3.47 -35.70 -30.55
CA ASP A 551 -3.42 -36.22 -29.19
C ASP A 551 -4.70 -35.84 -28.41
N MET A 552 -5.27 -34.66 -28.67
CA MET A 552 -6.57 -34.25 -28.13
C MET A 552 -7.73 -35.09 -28.70
N ALA A 553 -7.72 -35.37 -30.01
CA ALA A 553 -8.72 -36.24 -30.62
C ALA A 553 -8.63 -37.70 -30.12
N ALA A 554 -7.42 -38.19 -29.83
CA ALA A 554 -7.21 -39.50 -29.22
C ALA A 554 -7.71 -39.55 -27.76
N LEU A 555 -7.54 -38.47 -27.01
CA LEU A 555 -8.07 -38.33 -25.64
C LEU A 555 -9.61 -38.30 -25.63
N ASP A 556 -10.22 -37.53 -26.53
CA ASP A 556 -11.68 -37.49 -26.70
C ASP A 556 -12.24 -38.87 -27.07
N GLN A 557 -11.58 -39.59 -27.98
CA GLN A 557 -11.97 -40.96 -28.34
C GLN A 557 -11.84 -41.94 -27.16
N ALA A 558 -10.72 -41.90 -26.42
CA ALA A 558 -10.49 -42.79 -25.28
C ALA A 558 -11.51 -42.55 -24.15
N MET A 559 -11.86 -41.28 -23.90
CA MET A 559 -12.87 -40.93 -22.92
C MET A 559 -14.27 -41.33 -23.39
N ALA A 560 -14.64 -41.05 -24.64
CA ALA A 560 -15.93 -41.44 -25.21
C ALA A 560 -16.15 -42.98 -25.22
N GLU A 561 -15.10 -43.77 -25.48
CA GLU A 561 -15.15 -45.24 -25.45
C GLU A 561 -15.40 -45.76 -24.02
N LYS A 562 -14.73 -45.19 -23.00
CA LYS A 562 -14.91 -45.54 -21.57
C LYS A 562 -16.32 -45.18 -21.07
N HIS A 563 -16.89 -44.06 -21.53
CA HIS A 563 -18.28 -43.68 -21.24
C HIS A 563 -19.31 -44.63 -21.87
N ARG A 564 -19.06 -45.10 -23.09
CA ARG A 564 -19.91 -46.10 -23.77
C ARG A 564 -19.94 -47.43 -22.99
N GLN A 565 -18.80 -47.83 -22.43
CA GLN A 565 -18.70 -49.02 -21.56
C GLN A 565 -19.41 -48.86 -20.20
N GLN A 566 -19.65 -47.62 -19.75
CA GLN A 566 -20.30 -47.29 -18.48
C GLN A 566 -21.76 -46.81 -18.60
N GLY A 567 -22.33 -46.74 -19.81
CA GLY A 567 -23.74 -46.45 -20.06
C GLY A 567 -24.20 -45.02 -19.79
N ARG A 568 -23.34 -44.00 -19.98
CA ARG A 568 -23.65 -42.57 -19.73
C ARG A 568 -23.58 -41.72 -21.03
N PRO A 569 -24.42 -40.67 -21.19
CA PRO A 569 -24.35 -39.76 -22.35
C PRO A 569 -23.16 -38.79 -22.25
N ALA A 570 -22.58 -38.40 -23.39
CA ALA A 570 -21.38 -37.56 -23.49
C ALA A 570 -21.71 -36.13 -23.95
N VAL A 571 -21.22 -35.11 -23.24
CA VAL A 571 -21.09 -33.73 -23.72
C VAL A 571 -19.73 -33.21 -23.21
N VAL A 572 -18.84 -32.85 -24.12
CA VAL A 572 -17.56 -32.17 -23.84
C VAL A 572 -17.61 -30.82 -24.57
N GLU A 573 -17.47 -29.70 -23.84
CA GLU A 573 -17.19 -28.38 -24.43
C GLU A 573 -15.80 -27.95 -23.95
N LEU A 574 -14.87 -27.83 -24.90
CA LEU A 574 -13.56 -27.21 -24.69
C LEU A 574 -13.69 -25.72 -25.02
N SER A 575 -13.50 -24.83 -24.04
CA SER A 575 -13.56 -23.39 -24.25
C SER A 575 -12.15 -22.77 -24.38
N ASN A 576 -11.86 -22.23 -25.56
CA ASN A 576 -10.75 -21.35 -25.96
C ASN A 576 -9.29 -21.81 -25.82
N TYR A 577 -8.53 -21.62 -26.92
CA TYR A 577 -7.07 -21.58 -26.94
C TYR A 577 -6.62 -20.18 -27.40
N THR A 578 -5.91 -19.44 -26.54
CA THR A 578 -5.24 -18.18 -26.92
C THR A 578 -3.73 -18.41 -27.02
N ALA A 579 -3.23 -18.64 -28.24
CA ALA A 579 -1.83 -18.33 -28.55
C ALA A 579 -1.71 -16.81 -28.69
N ALA A 580 -0.84 -16.18 -27.90
CA ALA A 580 -0.50 -14.78 -28.08
C ALA A 580 0.26 -14.61 -29.42
N HIS A 581 -0.46 -14.33 -30.50
CA HIS A 581 0.13 -13.82 -31.74
C HIS A 581 0.10 -12.29 -31.71
N SER A 582 1.17 -11.69 -31.20
CA SER A 582 1.49 -10.29 -31.45
C SER A 582 2.96 -10.19 -31.84
N PHE A 583 3.25 -10.33 -33.14
CA PHE A 583 4.49 -9.87 -33.73
C PHE A 583 4.15 -8.71 -34.66
N GLU A 584 4.27 -7.47 -34.18
CA GLU A 584 4.58 -6.35 -35.06
C GLU A 584 6.07 -6.43 -35.37
N THR A 585 6.38 -6.79 -36.62
CA THR A 585 7.70 -6.64 -37.21
C THR A 585 8.05 -5.16 -37.29
N VAL A 586 9.05 -4.71 -36.55
CA VAL A 586 9.79 -3.48 -36.86
C VAL A 586 11.18 -3.90 -37.33
N ASP A 587 11.46 -3.61 -38.59
CA ASP A 587 12.68 -3.91 -39.34
C ASP A 587 13.95 -3.43 -38.63
N SER A 588 14.93 -4.32 -38.53
CA SER A 588 16.28 -4.04 -38.07
C SER A 588 17.20 -3.77 -39.27
N GLU A 589 17.14 -2.56 -39.82
CA GLU A 589 18.25 -1.96 -40.57
C GLU A 589 18.42 -0.51 -40.10
N HIS A 590 19.13 -0.32 -38.99
CA HIS A 590 19.96 0.82 -38.57
C HIS A 590 20.11 0.76 -37.04
N ILE A 591 21.21 0.18 -36.56
CA ILE A 591 22.04 0.56 -35.39
C ILE A 591 23.39 -0.16 -35.56
#